data_AF-A0A7S2RNP5-F1
#
_entry.id   AF-A0A7S2RNP5-F1
#
_cell.length_a   1.000
_cell.length_b   1.000
_cell.length_c   1.000
_cell.angle_alpha   90.00
_cell.angle_beta   90.00
_cell.angle_gamma   90.00
#
_symmetry.space_group_name_H-M   'P 1'
#
loop_
_entity.id
_entity.type
_entity.pdbx_description
1 polymer ?
#
loop_
_entity_poly.entity_id
_entity_poly.type
_entity_poly.pdbx_seq_one_letter_code
_entity_poly.pdbx_strand_id
1 'polypeptide(L)'
;MMSLTRLVSCITIASLALLIELVPVVSFSVFRNNYYLWGVDHSIRTSNLALFDNNDESLFDNKDDDDDEADAIGPQSCNVLGTTLTSCCSNVGGTGIGTGFYRNGFCSTGEQDEGRHTVCVQVTTEFLEYSASVGNDLSTPAPHYMFPGLSNGDIWCLCAQRWAQAYNSGMAPKLFLQSTHEKTLDNVPLEVLMRYAIDKNEANLVLNNLNEQRNRFDKLIQ
;
A
#
# COMPACT_ATOMS: atom_id res chain seq x y z
N MET A 1 -1.39 63.28 -22.17
CA MET A 1 -0.38 64.22 -22.70
C MET A 1 0.58 64.51 -21.54
N MET A 2 1.72 63.80 -21.44
CA MET A 2 3.05 64.13 -22.02
C MET A 2 3.61 65.46 -21.46
N SER A 3 4.87 65.62 -21.01
CA SER A 3 6.09 64.82 -21.21
C SER A 3 7.32 65.43 -20.49
N LEU A 4 8.30 64.56 -20.16
CA LEU A 4 9.78 64.68 -20.06
C LEU A 4 10.41 65.69 -19.07
N THR A 5 11.52 65.41 -18.35
CA THR A 5 12.86 65.01 -18.85
C THR A 5 13.75 64.30 -17.78
N ARG A 6 14.81 63.62 -18.25
CA ARG A 6 15.83 62.80 -17.55
C ARG A 6 16.88 63.59 -16.74
N LEU A 7 17.44 62.98 -15.68
CA LEU A 7 18.84 63.10 -15.21
C LEU A 7 19.12 61.96 -14.19
N VAL A 8 19.74 60.84 -14.61
CA VAL A 8 21.17 60.48 -14.46
C VAL A 8 21.73 60.66 -13.04
N SER A 9 21.96 59.56 -12.32
CA SER A 9 23.32 59.21 -11.84
C SER A 9 23.37 57.77 -11.31
N CYS A 10 24.28 56.99 -11.88
CA CYS A 10 24.70 55.67 -11.41
C CYS A 10 25.45 55.78 -10.08
N ILE A 11 25.14 54.90 -9.13
CA ILE A 11 26.13 54.46 -8.14
C ILE A 11 26.11 52.93 -8.13
N THR A 12 27.04 52.37 -8.89
CA THR A 12 27.56 51.02 -8.73
C THR A 12 28.63 51.06 -7.66
N ILE A 13 28.54 50.27 -6.58
CA ILE A 13 29.68 49.51 -6.01
C ILE A 13 29.10 48.25 -5.34
N ALA A 14 29.34 47.13 -6.00
CA ALA A 14 29.38 45.82 -5.38
C ALA A 14 30.65 45.71 -4.52
N SER A 15 30.57 45.11 -3.34
CA SER A 15 31.45 44.00 -2.92
C SER A 15 31.34 43.71 -1.42
N LEU A 16 31.49 42.42 -1.12
CA LEU A 16 31.88 41.82 0.17
C LEU A 16 30.80 41.63 1.24
N ALA A 17 30.09 40.50 1.12
CA ALA A 17 29.73 39.69 2.27
C ALA A 17 29.75 38.20 1.88
N LEU A 18 30.96 37.63 1.84
CA LEU A 18 31.18 36.19 1.83
C LEU A 18 31.83 35.82 3.16
N LEU A 19 31.01 35.42 4.14
CA LEU A 19 31.44 34.64 5.31
C LEU A 19 30.28 33.74 5.70
N ILE A 20 30.23 32.58 5.05
CA ILE A 20 29.47 31.41 5.49
C ILE A 20 30.46 30.60 6.34
N GLU A 21 30.31 30.62 7.66
CA GLU A 21 30.81 29.54 8.51
C GLU A 21 29.87 29.33 9.72
N LEU A 22 29.35 28.10 9.77
CA LEU A 22 29.30 27.21 10.93
C LEU A 22 28.42 27.59 12.14
N VAL A 23 27.18 27.05 12.15
CA VAL A 23 26.54 26.55 13.39
C VAL A 23 25.83 25.22 13.07
N PRO A 24 26.07 24.15 13.85
CA PRO A 24 25.67 22.78 13.52
C PRO A 24 24.17 22.51 13.72
N VAL A 25 23.65 21.64 12.86
CA VAL A 25 22.33 20.99 12.97
C VAL A 25 22.30 20.21 14.29
N VAL A 26 21.42 20.62 15.19
CA VAL A 26 21.13 19.91 16.44
C VAL A 26 20.45 18.60 16.08
N SER A 27 21.06 17.49 16.50
CA SER A 27 20.56 16.13 16.33
C SER A 27 19.23 15.97 17.07
N PHE A 28 18.12 15.82 16.34
CA PHE A 28 16.86 15.33 16.92
C PHE A 28 16.94 13.81 17.06
N SER A 29 17.44 13.38 18.22
CA SER A 29 17.20 12.03 18.73
C SER A 29 15.73 11.92 19.12
N VAL A 30 14.90 11.34 18.26
CA VAL A 30 13.54 10.94 18.64
C VAL A 30 13.66 9.77 19.62
N PHE A 31 13.29 10.05 20.86
CA PHE A 31 12.98 9.09 21.90
C PHE A 31 12.00 8.04 21.36
N ARG A 32 12.47 6.81 21.13
CA ARG A 32 11.61 5.62 21.15
C ARG A 32 11.62 5.10 22.57
N ASN A 33 10.52 5.33 23.28
CA ASN A 33 10.19 4.57 24.47
C ASN A 33 9.12 3.52 24.12
N ASN A 34 9.33 2.35 24.72
CA ASN A 34 8.58 1.09 24.76
C ASN A 34 7.05 1.22 24.64
N TYR A 35 6.29 0.22 24.18
CA TYR A 35 6.16 -1.13 24.77
C TYR A 35 5.63 -2.15 23.75
N TYR A 36 6.29 -3.28 23.58
CA TYR A 36 5.67 -4.60 23.39
C TYR A 36 6.65 -5.68 23.85
N LEU A 37 6.48 -6.12 25.10
CA LEU A 37 7.07 -7.33 25.66
C LEU A 37 5.94 -8.36 25.75
N TRP A 38 6.00 -9.42 24.96
CA TRP A 38 5.48 -10.73 25.33
C TRP A 38 6.42 -11.78 24.73
N GLY A 39 7.41 -12.17 25.54
CA GLY A 39 8.11 -13.43 25.36
C GLY A 39 7.28 -14.53 26.03
N VAL A 40 7.08 -15.64 25.33
CA VAL A 40 6.70 -16.90 25.97
C VAL A 40 7.79 -17.90 25.63
N ASP A 41 8.58 -18.19 26.65
CA ASP A 41 9.56 -19.26 26.70
C ASP A 41 8.83 -20.62 26.71
N HIS A 42 9.35 -21.61 25.98
CA HIS A 42 8.89 -23.00 26.06
C HIS A 42 10.11 -23.92 26.17
N SER A 43 10.72 -23.89 27.34
CA SER A 43 11.60 -24.95 27.84
C SER A 43 10.99 -25.57 29.10
N ILE A 44 10.16 -26.60 28.96
CA ILE A 44 10.00 -27.66 29.98
C ILE A 44 9.80 -29.01 29.27
N ARG A 45 10.86 -29.83 29.31
CA ARG A 45 10.75 -31.29 29.35
C ARG A 45 10.22 -31.69 30.73
N THR A 46 9.20 -32.53 30.80
CA THR A 46 9.19 -33.70 31.71
C THR A 46 8.13 -34.72 31.27
N SER A 47 8.61 -35.94 31.13
CA SER A 47 7.97 -37.25 31.13
C SER A 47 6.81 -37.43 32.12
N ASN A 48 5.77 -38.16 31.70
CA ASN A 48 5.22 -39.28 32.47
C ASN A 48 4.37 -40.22 31.60
N LEU A 49 4.72 -41.51 31.65
CA LEU A 49 3.98 -42.67 31.15
C LEU A 49 2.81 -43.03 32.09
N ALA A 50 1.71 -43.53 31.53
CA ALA A 50 0.96 -44.72 31.97
C ALA A 50 -0.17 -44.99 30.95
N LEU A 51 -0.02 -45.99 30.06
CA LEU A 51 -0.58 -47.35 30.20
C LEU A 51 -2.11 -47.40 30.18
N PHE A 52 -2.71 -47.67 29.01
CA PHE A 52 -3.86 -48.57 28.86
C PHE A 52 -3.77 -49.33 27.54
N ASP A 53 -4.32 -50.54 27.58
CA ASP A 53 -3.89 -51.76 26.90
C ASP A 53 -4.64 -52.04 25.57
N ASN A 54 -4.07 -52.96 24.83
CA ASN A 54 -4.31 -53.45 23.46
C ASN A 54 -5.75 -53.84 23.03
N ASN A 55 -5.90 -53.89 21.69
CA ASN A 55 -6.82 -54.70 20.86
C ASN A 55 -8.14 -54.06 20.40
N ASP A 56 -8.17 -53.54 19.17
CA ASP A 56 -8.98 -54.10 18.06
C ASP A 56 -8.54 -53.44 16.73
N GLU A 57 -7.86 -54.21 15.89
CA GLU A 57 -7.39 -53.81 14.57
C GLU A 57 -8.21 -54.55 13.52
N SER A 58 -9.47 -54.16 13.35
CA SER A 58 -10.25 -54.39 12.13
C SER A 58 -11.57 -53.62 12.21
N LEU A 59 -11.98 -53.01 11.09
CA LEU A 59 -13.13 -52.08 10.94
C LEU A 59 -12.71 -50.67 11.39
N PHE A 60 -12.45 -49.71 10.51
CA PHE A 60 -13.40 -49.20 9.52
C PHE A 60 -12.67 -48.80 8.24
N ASP A 61 -12.96 -49.53 7.17
CA ASP A 61 -12.84 -49.04 5.80
C ASP A 61 -14.12 -48.25 5.53
N ASN A 62 -14.12 -46.96 5.86
CA ASN A 62 -15.08 -45.99 5.36
C ASN A 62 -14.28 -44.84 4.78
N LYS A 63 -14.17 -44.84 3.45
CA LYS A 63 -14.05 -43.61 2.69
C LYS A 63 -15.33 -42.83 2.96
N ASP A 64 -15.23 -41.86 3.84
CA ASP A 64 -16.17 -40.75 3.84
C ASP A 64 -15.36 -39.54 3.34
N ASP A 65 -15.72 -39.16 2.11
CA ASP A 65 -15.38 -37.90 1.47
C ASP A 65 -15.94 -36.76 2.34
N ASP A 66 -15.20 -36.37 3.38
CA ASP A 66 -15.44 -35.12 4.07
C ASP A 66 -14.49 -34.08 3.45
N ASP A 67 -15.10 -33.20 2.66
CA ASP A 67 -14.53 -31.98 2.11
C ASP A 67 -13.98 -31.10 3.25
N ASP A 68 -12.77 -31.41 3.72
CA ASP A 68 -11.95 -30.51 4.53
C ASP A 68 -11.40 -29.38 3.64
N GLU A 69 -12.29 -28.60 3.02
CA GLU A 69 -11.99 -27.23 2.56
C GLU A 69 -12.08 -26.28 3.77
N ALA A 70 -11.47 -26.68 4.88
CA ALA A 70 -11.23 -25.84 6.04
C ALA A 70 -10.00 -24.97 5.76
N ASP A 71 -10.24 -23.91 4.99
CA ASP A 71 -9.72 -22.58 5.30
C ASP A 71 -8.21 -22.50 5.50
N ALA A 72 -7.46 -22.73 4.41
CA ALA A 72 -6.11 -22.18 4.28
C ALA A 72 -6.16 -20.65 4.08
N ILE A 73 -6.86 -19.91 4.95
CA ILE A 73 -6.78 -18.46 5.01
C ILE A 73 -5.48 -18.13 5.73
N GLY A 74 -4.40 -18.05 4.94
CA GLY A 74 -3.27 -17.21 5.31
C GLY A 74 -3.78 -15.80 5.67
N PRO A 75 -3.07 -15.05 6.53
CA PRO A 75 -3.56 -13.77 7.05
C PRO A 75 -4.05 -12.88 5.91
N GLN A 76 -5.36 -12.61 5.88
CA GLN A 76 -5.97 -11.81 4.84
C GLN A 76 -5.37 -10.40 4.90
N SER A 77 -4.83 -9.93 3.77
CA SER A 77 -4.30 -8.57 3.70
C SER A 77 -5.42 -7.53 3.92
N CYS A 78 -5.09 -6.44 4.60
CA CYS A 78 -6.02 -5.33 4.82
C CYS A 78 -5.83 -4.23 3.78
N ASN A 79 -6.93 -3.57 3.43
CA ASN A 79 -6.91 -2.34 2.64
C ASN A 79 -6.73 -1.10 3.54
N VAL A 80 -6.56 0.07 2.92
CA VAL A 80 -6.35 1.35 3.61
C VAL A 80 -7.53 1.82 4.48
N LEU A 81 -8.69 1.16 4.40
CA LEU A 81 -9.86 1.40 5.26
C LEU A 81 -9.87 0.51 6.50
N GLY A 82 -8.94 -0.44 6.61
CA GLY A 82 -8.88 -1.42 7.69
C GLY A 82 -9.82 -2.62 7.52
N THR A 83 -10.34 -2.85 6.31
CA THR A 83 -11.14 -4.05 5.97
C THR A 83 -10.36 -4.99 5.05
N THR A 84 -10.91 -6.16 4.75
CA THR A 84 -10.31 -7.14 3.84
C THR A 84 -10.00 -6.52 2.47
N LEU A 85 -8.79 -6.78 1.95
CA LEU A 85 -8.34 -6.32 0.65
C LEU A 85 -9.15 -6.98 -0.48
N THR A 86 -9.78 -6.16 -1.33
CA THR A 86 -10.50 -6.64 -2.51
C THR A 86 -9.58 -6.82 -3.71
N SER A 87 -10.01 -7.63 -4.68
CA SER A 87 -9.28 -7.82 -5.93
C SER A 87 -9.15 -6.49 -6.68
N CYS A 88 -7.97 -6.22 -7.23
CA CYS A 88 -7.70 -5.05 -8.06
C CYS A 88 -8.03 -5.36 -9.52
N CYS A 89 -7.37 -6.36 -10.12
CA CYS A 89 -7.67 -6.82 -11.47
C CYS A 89 -7.09 -8.22 -11.73
N SER A 90 -7.93 -9.22 -12.00
CA SER A 90 -7.49 -10.58 -12.32
C SER A 90 -7.19 -10.80 -13.81
N ASN A 91 -7.54 -9.85 -14.68
CA ASN A 91 -7.41 -9.99 -16.12
C ASN A 91 -7.10 -8.63 -16.78
N VAL A 92 -5.86 -8.17 -16.61
CA VAL A 92 -5.40 -6.86 -17.08
C VAL A 92 -5.45 -6.82 -18.61
N GLY A 93 -6.15 -5.82 -19.16
CA GLY A 93 -6.30 -5.65 -20.61
C GLY A 93 -6.92 -6.84 -21.35
N GLY A 94 -7.56 -7.79 -20.67
CA GLY A 94 -8.07 -9.02 -21.29
C GLY A 94 -7.01 -10.08 -21.60
N THR A 95 -5.82 -9.98 -21.02
CA THR A 95 -4.66 -10.86 -21.32
C THR A 95 -4.62 -12.20 -20.58
N GLY A 96 -5.51 -12.41 -19.60
CA GLY A 96 -5.49 -13.53 -18.66
C GLY A 96 -4.48 -13.37 -17.52
N ILE A 97 -3.78 -12.23 -17.44
CA ILE A 97 -2.77 -11.94 -16.43
C ILE A 97 -3.39 -11.10 -15.30
N GLY A 98 -3.24 -11.56 -14.06
CA GLY A 98 -3.61 -10.79 -12.87
C GLY A 98 -2.57 -9.71 -12.54
N THR A 99 -3.03 -8.58 -12.02
CA THR A 99 -2.13 -7.55 -11.48
C THR A 99 -1.52 -7.97 -10.12
N GLY A 100 -0.78 -7.06 -9.49
CA GLY A 100 -0.11 -7.29 -8.21
C GLY A 100 1.25 -7.94 -8.37
N PHE A 101 2.13 -7.77 -7.37
CA PHE A 101 3.49 -8.34 -7.40
C PHE A 101 3.47 -9.85 -7.64
N TYR A 102 2.56 -10.57 -6.98
CA TYR A 102 2.38 -12.02 -7.11
C TYR A 102 1.52 -12.45 -8.32
N ARG A 103 1.02 -11.51 -9.13
CA ARG A 103 0.13 -11.75 -10.28
C ARG A 103 -1.17 -12.50 -9.95
N ASN A 104 -1.62 -12.41 -8.71
CA ASN A 104 -2.87 -13.01 -8.22
C ASN A 104 -4.09 -12.07 -8.34
N GLY A 105 -3.89 -10.86 -8.89
CA GLY A 105 -4.93 -9.85 -9.06
C GLY A 105 -5.15 -8.92 -7.86
N PHE A 106 -4.41 -9.11 -6.76
CA PHE A 106 -4.51 -8.28 -5.55
C PHE A 106 -3.26 -7.44 -5.36
N CYS A 107 -3.41 -6.22 -4.81
CA CYS A 107 -2.27 -5.37 -4.43
C CYS A 107 -1.66 -5.77 -3.08
N SER A 108 -1.62 -7.08 -2.81
CA SER A 108 -0.96 -7.67 -1.65
C SER A 108 0.56 -7.58 -1.79
N THR A 109 1.26 -7.44 -0.66
CA THR A 109 2.72 -7.22 -0.64
C THR A 109 3.37 -8.06 0.47
N GLY A 110 4.65 -8.39 0.31
CA GLY A 110 5.45 -9.13 1.29
C GLY A 110 6.87 -8.58 1.39
N GLU A 111 7.78 -9.30 2.02
CA GLU A 111 9.19 -8.85 2.17
C GLU A 111 9.93 -8.79 0.82
N GLN A 112 9.54 -9.62 -0.14
CA GLN A 112 10.13 -9.70 -1.49
C GLN A 112 9.73 -8.52 -2.39
N ASP A 113 8.63 -7.84 -2.07
CA ASP A 113 8.11 -6.72 -2.85
C ASP A 113 8.68 -5.39 -2.29
N GLU A 114 9.94 -5.12 -2.61
CA GLU A 114 10.64 -3.88 -2.23
C GLU A 114 9.95 -2.64 -2.83
N GLY A 115 9.35 -2.78 -4.01
CA GLY A 115 8.63 -1.72 -4.71
C GLY A 115 7.30 -1.34 -4.05
N ARG A 116 6.75 -2.21 -3.19
CA ARG A 116 5.44 -2.03 -2.54
C ARG A 116 4.34 -1.76 -3.56
N HIS A 117 4.03 -2.74 -4.39
CA HIS A 117 2.94 -2.70 -5.38
C HIS A 117 1.57 -2.76 -4.70
N THR A 118 1.26 -1.76 -3.88
CA THR A 118 0.14 -1.74 -2.94
C THR A 118 -1.00 -0.83 -3.36
N VAL A 119 -0.85 -0.02 -4.43
CA VAL A 119 -1.86 0.96 -4.85
C VAL A 119 -2.62 0.47 -6.07
N CYS A 120 -3.91 0.19 -5.93
CA CYS A 120 -4.75 -0.20 -7.06
C CYS A 120 -5.19 1.05 -7.82
N VAL A 121 -4.62 1.29 -8.99
CA VAL A 121 -4.89 2.47 -9.82
C VAL A 121 -5.66 2.10 -11.08
N GLN A 122 -6.46 3.04 -11.58
CA GLN A 122 -6.88 3.05 -12.98
C GLN A 122 -5.94 4.00 -13.74
N VAL A 123 -5.12 3.46 -14.62
CA VAL A 123 -4.12 4.25 -15.35
C VAL A 123 -4.79 5.09 -16.44
N THR A 124 -4.20 6.25 -16.72
CA THR A 124 -4.60 7.10 -17.85
C THR A 124 -3.44 7.31 -18.82
N THR A 125 -3.72 7.73 -20.05
CA THR A 125 -2.66 8.06 -21.03
C THR A 125 -1.66 9.07 -20.46
N GLU A 126 -2.14 10.13 -19.81
CA GLU A 126 -1.30 11.19 -19.23
C GLU A 126 -0.40 10.66 -18.11
N PHE A 127 -0.95 9.78 -17.26
CA PHE A 127 -0.15 9.13 -16.21
C PHE A 127 0.91 8.20 -16.81
N LEU A 128 0.57 7.42 -17.84
CA LEU A 128 1.51 6.50 -18.50
C LEU A 128 2.68 7.26 -19.15
N GLU A 129 2.38 8.36 -19.86
CA GLU A 129 3.39 9.25 -20.44
C GLU A 129 4.29 9.86 -19.36
N TYR A 130 3.71 10.39 -18.29
CA TYR A 130 4.47 10.91 -17.15
C TYR A 130 5.34 9.83 -16.51
N SER A 131 4.77 8.65 -16.22
CA SER A 131 5.46 7.53 -15.59
C SER A 131 6.67 7.08 -16.41
N ALA A 132 6.52 6.97 -17.73
CA ALA A 132 7.61 6.66 -18.64
C ALA A 132 8.70 7.76 -18.62
N SER A 133 8.30 9.05 -18.62
CA SER A 133 9.24 10.18 -18.57
C SER A 133 10.12 10.23 -17.31
N VAL A 134 9.64 9.64 -16.20
CA VAL A 134 10.40 9.53 -14.93
C VAL A 134 10.98 8.13 -14.71
N GLY A 135 11.17 7.37 -15.79
CA GLY A 135 11.88 6.09 -15.79
C GLY A 135 11.07 4.91 -15.23
N ASN A 136 9.75 4.96 -15.35
CA ASN A 136 8.83 3.86 -15.02
C ASN A 136 7.88 3.61 -16.18
N ASP A 137 8.40 3.05 -17.28
CA ASP A 137 7.59 2.71 -18.43
C ASP A 137 6.64 1.54 -18.09
N LEU A 138 5.35 1.85 -18.07
CA LEU A 138 4.27 0.89 -17.85
C LEU A 138 3.49 0.57 -19.13
N SER A 139 3.90 1.08 -20.28
CA SER A 139 3.21 0.84 -21.55
C SER A 139 3.90 -0.24 -22.39
N THR A 140 5.22 -0.36 -22.30
CA THR A 140 5.96 -1.41 -23.03
C THR A 140 5.74 -2.79 -22.42
N PRO A 141 5.27 -3.79 -23.17
CA PRO A 141 5.12 -5.16 -22.67
C PRO A 141 6.46 -5.78 -22.27
N ALA A 142 6.48 -6.53 -21.16
CA ALA A 142 7.63 -7.30 -20.71
C ALA A 142 7.20 -8.74 -20.36
N PRO A 143 7.11 -9.65 -21.36
CA PRO A 143 6.55 -10.99 -21.18
C PRO A 143 7.29 -11.83 -20.13
N HIS A 144 8.60 -11.61 -19.96
CA HIS A 144 9.43 -12.34 -19.00
C HIS A 144 9.04 -12.05 -17.54
N TYR A 145 8.32 -10.96 -17.29
CA TYR A 145 7.78 -10.58 -15.98
C TYR A 145 6.26 -10.75 -15.89
N MET A 146 5.64 -11.47 -16.84
CA MET A 146 4.19 -11.52 -17.00
C MET A 146 3.58 -10.11 -16.93
N PHE A 147 4.16 -9.19 -17.71
CA PHE A 147 3.69 -7.81 -17.80
C PHE A 147 3.20 -7.54 -19.22
N PRO A 148 1.88 -7.33 -19.42
CA PRO A 148 1.32 -7.17 -20.76
C PRO A 148 1.58 -5.80 -21.39
N GLY A 149 2.06 -4.81 -20.62
CA GLY A 149 1.99 -3.40 -20.99
C GLY A 149 0.58 -2.87 -20.75
N LEU A 150 0.47 -1.62 -20.28
CA LEU A 150 -0.80 -1.01 -19.89
C LEU A 150 -1.26 0.02 -20.92
N SER A 151 -2.57 0.10 -21.08
CA SER A 151 -3.29 1.07 -21.87
C SER A 151 -4.22 1.93 -21.00
N ASN A 152 -4.68 3.04 -21.54
CA ASN A 152 -5.63 3.92 -20.87
C ASN A 152 -6.87 3.15 -20.37
N GLY A 153 -7.18 3.30 -19.08
CA GLY A 153 -8.31 2.65 -18.42
C GLY A 153 -7.98 1.31 -17.75
N ASP A 154 -6.80 0.73 -17.99
CA ASP A 154 -6.38 -0.50 -17.32
C ASP A 154 -6.25 -0.30 -15.80
N ILE A 155 -6.51 -1.38 -15.06
CA ILE A 155 -6.41 -1.39 -13.60
C ILE A 155 -5.14 -2.15 -13.21
N TRP A 156 -4.29 -1.54 -12.39
CA TRP A 156 -2.98 -2.07 -12.05
C TRP A 156 -2.55 -1.74 -10.62
N CYS A 157 -1.80 -2.65 -9.99
CA CYS A 157 -1.13 -2.40 -8.72
C CYS A 157 0.18 -1.65 -8.95
N LEU A 158 0.18 -0.37 -8.62
CA LEU A 158 1.33 0.53 -8.71
C LEU A 158 2.12 0.55 -7.39
N CYS A 159 3.44 0.75 -7.50
CA CYS A 159 4.30 1.03 -6.35
C CYS A 159 3.82 2.27 -5.58
N ALA A 160 3.68 2.18 -4.25
CA ALA A 160 3.25 3.31 -3.42
C ALA A 160 4.12 4.56 -3.59
N GLN A 161 5.44 4.36 -3.68
CA GLN A 161 6.38 5.46 -3.92
C GLN A 161 6.18 6.13 -5.29
N ARG A 162 5.84 5.35 -6.34
CA ARG A 162 5.58 5.89 -7.68
C ARG A 162 4.26 6.64 -7.73
N TRP A 163 3.24 6.17 -7.01
CA TRP A 163 2.00 6.93 -6.86
C TRP A 163 2.25 8.26 -6.14
N ALA A 164 3.00 8.25 -5.02
CA ALA A 164 3.36 9.46 -4.28
C ALA A 164 4.18 10.44 -5.14
N GLN A 165 5.12 9.93 -5.95
CA GLN A 165 5.88 10.72 -6.92
C GLN A 165 4.94 11.39 -7.93
N ALA A 166 3.97 10.66 -8.49
CA ALA A 166 2.99 11.20 -9.42
C ALA A 166 2.08 12.24 -8.78
N TYR A 167 1.67 12.03 -7.52
CA TYR A 167 0.87 12.99 -6.76
C TYR A 167 1.60 14.33 -6.59
N ASN A 168 2.87 14.29 -6.19
CA ASN A 168 3.70 15.50 -6.03
C ASN A 168 3.91 16.27 -7.34
N SER A 169 3.82 15.59 -8.49
CA SER A 169 3.90 16.19 -9.83
C SER A 169 2.53 16.57 -10.42
N GLY A 170 1.43 16.38 -9.69
CA GLY A 170 0.07 16.65 -10.19
C GLY A 170 -0.43 15.65 -11.24
N MET A 171 0.24 14.51 -11.41
CA MET A 171 -0.03 13.49 -12.43
C MET A 171 -0.53 12.17 -11.83
N ALA A 172 -0.96 12.16 -10.57
CA ALA A 172 -1.45 10.94 -9.91
C ALA A 172 -2.71 10.39 -10.61
N PRO A 173 -2.72 9.09 -10.93
CA PRO A 173 -3.91 8.43 -11.45
C PRO A 173 -4.94 8.23 -10.34
N LYS A 174 -6.20 8.06 -10.73
CA LYS A 174 -7.28 7.69 -9.80
C LYS A 174 -7.07 6.26 -9.28
N LEU A 175 -7.63 5.96 -8.12
CA LEU A 175 -7.41 4.69 -7.42
C LEU A 175 -8.68 4.08 -6.82
N PHE A 176 -8.58 2.82 -6.40
CA PHE A 176 -9.61 2.10 -5.66
C PHE A 176 -9.13 1.84 -4.23
N LEU A 177 -9.79 2.41 -3.23
CA LEU A 177 -9.41 2.31 -1.82
C LEU A 177 -9.56 0.89 -1.29
N GLN A 178 -10.65 0.20 -1.62
CA GLN A 178 -10.90 -1.16 -1.13
C GLN A 178 -9.88 -2.18 -1.65
N SER A 179 -9.28 -1.92 -2.82
CA SER A 179 -8.24 -2.75 -3.44
C SER A 179 -6.82 -2.20 -3.22
N THR A 180 -6.66 -1.13 -2.45
CA THR A 180 -5.36 -0.54 -2.09
C THR A 180 -4.94 -1.00 -0.70
N HIS A 181 -3.78 -1.62 -0.59
CA HIS A 181 -3.30 -2.25 0.63
C HIS A 181 -2.86 -1.22 1.68
N GLU A 182 -3.07 -1.52 2.97
CA GLU A 182 -2.86 -0.62 4.12
C GLU A 182 -1.45 0.00 4.17
N LYS A 183 -0.41 -0.76 3.86
CA LYS A 183 0.99 -0.30 3.75
C LYS A 183 1.21 0.90 2.82
N THR A 184 0.25 1.22 1.94
CA THR A 184 0.27 2.48 1.18
C THR A 184 0.28 3.71 2.10
N LEU A 185 -0.30 3.60 3.30
CA LEU A 185 -0.37 4.66 4.30
C LEU A 185 1.01 5.08 4.85
N ASP A 186 2.03 4.24 4.69
CA ASP A 186 3.42 4.59 5.04
C ASP A 186 3.99 5.67 4.10
N ASN A 187 3.42 5.82 2.91
CA ASN A 187 3.84 6.78 1.89
C ASN A 187 2.86 7.94 1.69
N VAL A 188 1.56 7.68 1.82
CA VAL A 188 0.50 8.64 1.48
C VAL A 188 -0.65 8.56 2.49
N PRO A 189 -1.03 9.66 3.14
CA PRO A 189 -2.12 9.63 4.12
C PRO A 189 -3.47 9.37 3.45
N LEU A 190 -4.37 8.69 4.17
CA LEU A 190 -5.71 8.32 3.69
C LEU A 190 -6.49 9.51 3.12
N GLU A 191 -6.39 10.68 3.75
CA GLU A 191 -7.04 11.91 3.31
C GLU A 191 -6.66 12.34 1.89
N VAL A 192 -5.42 12.07 1.46
CA VAL A 192 -4.96 12.32 0.10
C VAL A 192 -5.56 11.28 -0.84
N LEU A 193 -5.48 9.99 -0.48
CA LEU A 193 -6.04 8.90 -1.28
C LEU A 193 -7.54 9.08 -1.55
N MET A 194 -8.30 9.52 -0.53
CA MET A 194 -9.73 9.82 -0.60
C MET A 194 -10.10 10.92 -1.62
N ARG A 195 -9.16 11.77 -2.04
CA ARG A 195 -9.40 12.78 -3.10
C ARG A 195 -9.31 12.20 -4.50
N TYR A 196 -8.59 11.09 -4.67
CA TYR A 196 -8.36 10.42 -5.96
C TYR A 196 -9.18 9.13 -6.11
N ALA A 197 -9.90 8.73 -5.07
CA ALA A 197 -10.68 7.51 -5.04
C ALA A 197 -11.85 7.52 -6.03
N ILE A 198 -11.94 6.46 -6.84
CA ILE A 198 -13.08 6.16 -7.71
C ILE A 198 -14.23 5.60 -6.86
N ASP A 199 -13.92 4.70 -5.93
CA ASP A 199 -14.85 4.03 -5.01
C ASP A 199 -15.08 4.82 -3.71
N LYS A 200 -15.03 6.16 -3.79
CA LYS A 200 -15.10 7.05 -2.62
C LYS A 200 -16.39 6.89 -1.83
N ASN A 201 -17.51 6.68 -2.51
CA ASN A 201 -18.82 6.58 -1.85
C ASN A 201 -18.92 5.29 -1.06
N GLU A 202 -18.49 4.19 -1.66
CA GLU A 202 -18.40 2.86 -1.07
C GLU A 202 -17.46 2.87 0.14
N ALA A 203 -16.28 3.48 -0.01
CA ALA A 203 -15.33 3.66 1.09
C ALA A 203 -15.92 4.46 2.27
N ASN A 204 -16.67 5.53 2.00
CA ASN A 204 -17.33 6.30 3.06
C ASN A 204 -18.39 5.47 3.78
N LEU A 205 -19.16 4.63 3.08
CA LEU A 205 -20.12 3.74 3.71
C LEU A 205 -19.43 2.74 4.65
N VAL A 206 -18.32 2.16 4.20
CA VAL A 206 -17.49 1.26 5.02
C VAL A 206 -16.99 1.98 6.27
N LEU A 207 -16.38 3.16 6.12
CA LEU A 207 -15.86 3.93 7.25
C LEU A 207 -16.95 4.34 8.24
N ASN A 208 -18.12 4.74 7.75
CA ASN A 208 -19.25 5.10 8.62
C ASN A 208 -19.72 3.90 9.46
N ASN A 209 -19.89 2.73 8.83
CA ASN A 209 -20.25 1.51 9.54
C ASN A 209 -19.19 1.12 10.58
N LEU A 210 -17.91 1.16 10.24
CA LEU A 210 -16.81 0.88 11.19
C LEU A 210 -16.83 1.86 12.37
N ASN A 211 -17.10 3.14 12.12
CA ASN A 211 -17.21 4.15 13.17
C ASN A 211 -18.42 3.90 14.08
N GLU A 212 -19.58 3.53 13.52
CA GLU A 212 -20.76 3.17 14.29
C GLU A 212 -20.52 1.95 15.18
N GLN A 213 -19.85 0.92 14.64
CA GLN A 213 -19.47 -0.28 15.39
C GLN A 213 -18.52 0.05 16.52
N ARG A 214 -17.48 0.84 16.26
CA ARG A 214 -16.55 1.34 17.29
C ARG A 214 -17.29 2.09 18.39
N ASN A 215 -18.15 3.04 18.02
CA ASN A 215 -18.92 3.83 18.99
C ASN A 215 -19.86 2.95 19.82
N ARG A 216 -20.43 1.90 19.23
CA ARG A 216 -21.26 0.93 19.96
C ARG A 216 -20.42 0.12 20.95
N PHE A 217 -19.24 -0.33 20.54
CA PHE A 217 -18.33 -1.08 21.40
C PHE A 217 -17.83 -0.23 22.58
N ASP A 218 -17.44 1.03 22.32
CA ASP A 218 -17.00 1.95 23.38
C ASP A 218 -18.07 2.19 24.45
N LYS A 219 -19.35 2.22 24.04
CA LYS A 219 -20.49 2.32 24.96
C LYS A 219 -20.73 1.06 25.81
N LEU A 220 -20.21 -0.10 25.40
CA LEU A 220 -20.35 -1.36 26.16
C LEU A 220 -19.26 -1.54 27.21
N ILE A 221 -18.13 -0.82 27.06
CA ILE A 221 -16.98 -0.91 27.97
C ILE A 221 -17.00 0.19 29.05
N GLN A 222 -17.85 1.21 28.87
CA GLN A 222 -18.10 2.27 29.86
C GLN A 222 -19.17 1.86 30.87
#